data_AF-A0A101IQK1-F1
#
_entry.id   AF-A0A101IQK1-F1
#
_cell.length_a   1.000
_cell.length_b   1.000
_cell.length_c   1.000
_cell.angle_alpha   90.00
_cell.angle_beta   90.00
_cell.angle_gamma   90.00
#
_symmetry.space_group_name_H-M   'P 1'
#
loop_
_entity.id
_entity.type
_entity.pdbx_description
1 polymer ?
#
loop_
_entity_poly.entity_id
_entity_poly.type
_entity_poly.pdbx_seq_one_letter_code
_entity_poly.pdbx_strand_id
1 'polypeptide(L)'
;MTMNSNDTIDIVKSPEGCFKQNVIDGYGLSKVEADVLWDYVLKFVKEHYQDSRFDNQIIFYAVSADEPAGKPVKDCKLIPVRLTLYSHSDKKIKQRFGVYNLREHLSVRVARETYSQGALLSQTDLADILIIDKSTIKRIVRKLKRSGASITTRGEIKDIGPGASHKARIIELLLKRYQPTEVSIKIGHSLSSITRYFENFIFYNQSTETISGNASP
;
A
#
# COMPACT_ATOMS: atom_id res chain seq x y z
N MET A 1 1.64 3.77 -45.59
CA MET A 1 1.73 2.81 -44.46
C MET A 1 3.16 2.30 -44.46
N THR A 2 3.93 2.31 -43.37
CA THR A 2 3.52 2.07 -41.98
C THR A 2 4.66 2.46 -41.02
N MET A 3 4.26 2.97 -39.85
CA MET A 3 4.88 2.80 -38.52
C MET A 3 6.17 3.57 -38.19
N ASN A 4 5.97 4.74 -37.58
CA ASN A 4 6.91 5.38 -36.66
C ASN A 4 7.19 4.45 -35.47
N SER A 5 8.39 3.89 -35.38
CA SER A 5 8.89 3.17 -34.21
C SER A 5 9.60 4.15 -33.25
N ASN A 6 8.81 4.99 -32.57
CA ASN A 6 9.26 5.73 -31.39
C ASN A 6 8.78 5.00 -30.13
N ASP A 7 9.19 3.74 -29.97
CA ASP A 7 9.15 3.07 -28.67
C ASP A 7 10.48 3.37 -27.96
N THR A 8 10.64 4.62 -27.52
CA THR A 8 11.76 5.02 -26.68
C THR A 8 11.61 4.27 -25.36
N ILE A 9 12.42 3.22 -25.22
CA ILE A 9 12.48 2.32 -24.09
C ILE A 9 12.61 3.15 -22.81
N ASP A 10 11.60 3.08 -21.97
CA ASP A 10 11.65 3.63 -20.63
C ASP A 10 12.56 2.75 -19.77
N ILE A 11 13.88 2.88 -19.95
CA ILE A 11 14.88 2.27 -19.08
C ILE A 11 14.58 2.77 -17.67
N VAL A 12 14.12 1.87 -16.80
CA VAL A 12 13.82 2.28 -15.45
C VAL A 12 15.12 2.38 -14.68
N LYS A 13 15.44 3.60 -14.23
CA LYS A 13 16.60 3.91 -13.38
C LYS A 13 16.42 3.24 -12.01
N SER A 14 16.70 1.95 -11.98
CA SER A 14 16.57 1.06 -10.84
C SER A 14 17.57 -0.09 -11.03
N PRO A 15 18.05 -0.70 -9.94
CA PRO A 15 18.85 -1.92 -10.04
C PRO A 15 18.14 -3.07 -10.77
N GLU A 16 16.80 -3.18 -10.75
CA GLU A 16 16.03 -4.02 -11.68
C GLU A 16 16.36 -3.73 -13.15
N GLY A 17 16.18 -2.48 -13.57
CA GLY A 17 16.40 -2.06 -14.96
C GLY A 17 17.85 -2.21 -15.39
N CYS A 18 18.79 -1.89 -14.49
CA CYS A 18 20.23 -2.10 -14.71
C CYS A 18 20.56 -3.58 -14.86
N PHE A 19 20.02 -4.43 -13.97
CA PHE A 19 20.19 -5.88 -14.04
C PHE A 19 19.69 -6.43 -15.37
N LYS A 20 18.45 -6.09 -15.75
CA LYS A 20 17.83 -6.53 -17.01
C LYS A 20 18.64 -6.08 -18.23
N GLN A 21 19.07 -4.82 -18.25
CA GLN A 21 19.91 -4.30 -19.33
C GLN A 21 21.24 -5.07 -19.42
N ASN A 22 21.90 -5.32 -18.30
CA ASN A 22 23.17 -6.03 -18.26
C ASN A 22 23.04 -7.49 -18.74
N VAL A 23 21.94 -8.19 -18.40
CA VAL A 23 21.76 -9.58 -18.84
C VAL A 23 21.35 -9.68 -20.31
N ILE A 24 20.62 -8.69 -20.83
CA ILE A 24 20.30 -8.61 -22.25
C ILE A 24 21.57 -8.29 -23.06
N ASP A 25 22.28 -7.24 -22.69
CA ASP A 25 23.46 -6.77 -23.43
C ASP A 25 24.67 -7.69 -23.27
N GLY A 26 24.86 -8.23 -22.07
CA GLY A 26 26.02 -9.05 -21.71
C GLY A 26 25.88 -10.53 -22.04
N TYR A 27 24.65 -11.05 -22.08
CA TYR A 27 24.39 -12.49 -22.22
C TYR A 27 23.35 -12.83 -23.30
N GLY A 28 22.82 -11.84 -24.03
CA GLY A 28 21.93 -12.06 -25.17
C GLY A 28 20.53 -12.53 -24.80
N LEU A 29 20.11 -12.36 -23.54
CA LEU A 29 18.76 -12.73 -23.11
C LEU A 29 17.71 -11.88 -23.85
N SER A 30 16.58 -12.49 -24.16
CA SER A 30 15.39 -11.75 -24.55
C SER A 30 14.81 -10.98 -23.37
N LYS A 31 13.96 -9.98 -23.66
CA LYS A 31 13.29 -9.18 -22.64
C LYS A 31 12.47 -10.04 -21.67
N VAL A 32 11.80 -11.07 -22.20
CA VAL A 32 10.98 -11.99 -21.40
C VAL A 32 11.85 -12.83 -20.47
N GLU A 33 12.99 -13.33 -20.95
CA GLU A 33 13.94 -14.09 -20.13
C GLU A 33 14.54 -13.22 -19.02
N ALA A 34 14.85 -11.96 -19.31
CA ALA A 34 15.35 -11.01 -18.31
C ALA A 34 14.31 -10.68 -17.23
N ASP A 35 13.02 -10.58 -17.59
CA ASP A 35 11.91 -10.42 -16.65
C ASP A 35 11.75 -11.64 -15.73
N VAL A 36 11.74 -12.84 -16.30
CA VAL A 36 11.62 -14.10 -15.53
C VAL A 36 12.81 -14.31 -14.60
N LEU A 37 14.03 -14.03 -15.09
CA LEU A 37 15.25 -14.16 -14.29
C LEU A 37 15.25 -13.19 -13.11
N TRP A 38 14.82 -11.95 -13.32
CA TRP A 38 14.68 -10.97 -12.25
C TRP A 38 13.71 -11.45 -11.16
N ASP A 39 12.54 -11.97 -11.54
CA ASP A 39 11.56 -12.49 -10.59
C ASP A 39 12.11 -13.68 -9.78
N TYR A 40 12.90 -14.56 -10.43
CA TYR A 40 13.57 -15.66 -9.77
C TYR A 40 14.60 -15.16 -8.74
N VAL A 41 15.45 -14.21 -9.11
CA VAL A 41 16.45 -13.61 -8.20
C VAL A 41 15.77 -12.91 -7.03
N LEU A 42 14.69 -12.16 -7.28
CA LEU A 42 13.92 -11.52 -6.22
C LEU A 42 13.33 -12.54 -5.24
N LYS A 43 12.79 -13.64 -5.76
CA LYS A 43 12.25 -14.71 -4.93
C LYS A 43 13.35 -15.36 -4.09
N PHE A 44 14.49 -15.67 -4.68
CA PHE A 44 15.66 -16.21 -3.98
C PHE A 44 16.13 -15.28 -2.86
N VAL A 45 16.26 -13.98 -3.14
CA VAL A 45 16.68 -13.00 -2.13
C VAL A 45 15.68 -12.94 -0.97
N LYS A 46 14.37 -12.95 -1.25
CA LYS A 46 13.32 -12.96 -0.20
C LYS A 46 13.34 -14.22 0.65
N GLU A 47 13.58 -15.37 0.04
CA GLU A 47 13.56 -16.67 0.71
C GLU A 47 14.81 -16.90 1.56
N HIS A 48 15.96 -16.34 1.14
CA HIS A 48 17.25 -16.64 1.73
C HIS A 48 17.91 -15.48 2.50
N TYR A 49 17.43 -14.23 2.37
CA TYR A 49 17.97 -13.07 3.09
C TYR A 49 16.86 -12.30 3.81
N GLN A 50 16.90 -12.29 5.15
CA GLN A 50 15.85 -11.69 5.99
C GLN A 50 15.89 -10.14 6.04
N ASP A 51 17.01 -9.52 5.67
CA ASP A 51 17.28 -8.07 5.85
C ASP A 51 17.67 -7.31 4.57
N SER A 52 17.36 -7.85 3.39
CA SER A 52 17.59 -7.13 2.13
C SER A 52 16.52 -6.06 1.90
N ARG A 53 16.92 -4.79 1.96
CA ARG A 53 16.14 -3.66 1.46
C ARG A 53 16.15 -3.68 -0.07
N PHE A 54 14.99 -3.71 -0.71
CA PHE A 54 14.87 -3.62 -2.17
C PHE A 54 15.13 -2.19 -2.66
N ASP A 55 15.35 -2.07 -3.97
CA ASP A 55 15.51 -0.79 -4.64
C ASP A 55 14.39 0.18 -4.29
N ASN A 56 14.76 1.45 -4.11
CA ASN A 56 13.83 2.55 -3.81
C ASN A 56 13.06 2.42 -2.48
N GLN A 57 13.48 1.52 -1.59
CA GLN A 57 12.99 1.50 -0.22
C GLN A 57 13.85 2.39 0.70
N ILE A 58 13.36 2.76 1.87
CA ILE A 58 14.13 3.42 2.94
C ILE A 58 13.87 2.73 4.27
N ILE A 59 14.78 2.92 5.23
CA ILE A 59 14.51 2.66 6.64
C ILE A 59 14.08 3.97 7.28
N PHE A 60 12.91 3.95 7.91
CA PHE A 60 12.39 5.08 8.65
C PHE A 60 12.10 4.65 10.08
N TYR A 61 12.41 5.50 11.06
CA TYR A 61 12.09 5.22 12.46
C TYR A 61 10.72 5.79 12.80
N ALA A 62 9.74 4.91 12.94
CA ALA A 62 8.36 5.26 13.24
C ALA A 62 8.02 4.91 14.68
N VAL A 63 7.00 5.57 15.24
CA VAL A 63 6.54 5.31 16.61
C VAL A 63 5.88 3.93 16.66
N SER A 64 6.25 3.10 17.63
CA SER A 64 5.61 1.80 17.87
C SER A 64 4.10 1.94 18.03
N ALA A 65 3.33 1.03 17.45
CA ALA A 65 1.88 0.99 17.58
C ALA A 65 1.43 0.70 19.02
N ASP A 66 2.31 0.09 19.83
CA ASP A 66 2.07 -0.24 21.24
C ASP A 66 2.23 0.97 22.18
N GLU A 67 2.75 2.10 21.70
CA GLU A 67 2.97 3.27 22.56
C GLU A 67 1.65 3.99 22.86
N PRO A 68 1.38 4.30 24.14
CA PRO A 68 0.15 4.97 24.54
C PRO A 68 0.03 6.38 23.97
N ALA A 69 -1.21 6.81 23.77
CA ALA A 69 -1.51 8.15 23.31
C ALA A 69 -1.07 9.21 24.35
N GLY A 70 -0.62 10.38 23.87
CA GLY A 70 -0.27 11.53 24.73
C GLY A 70 1.20 11.63 25.13
N LYS A 71 1.99 10.58 24.92
CA LYS A 71 3.44 10.62 25.15
C LYS A 71 4.14 11.51 24.11
N PRO A 72 5.07 12.41 24.52
CA PRO A 72 5.89 13.16 23.58
C PRO A 72 6.66 12.22 22.65
N VAL A 73 6.83 12.58 21.38
CA VAL A 73 7.51 11.71 20.38
C VAL A 73 8.92 11.36 20.82
N LYS A 74 9.64 12.32 21.43
CA LYS A 74 10.98 12.13 22.01
C LYS A 74 11.07 11.00 23.03
N ASP A 75 9.96 10.67 23.68
CA ASP A 75 9.90 9.66 24.74
C ASP A 75 9.25 8.35 24.24
N CYS A 76 8.72 8.34 23.01
CA CYS A 76 8.09 7.15 22.41
C CYS A 76 9.16 6.17 21.91
N LYS A 77 8.93 4.86 22.09
CA LYS A 77 9.71 3.82 21.42
C LYS A 77 9.56 3.97 19.91
N LEU A 78 10.70 4.22 19.26
CA LEU A 78 10.82 4.20 17.81
C LEU A 78 11.25 2.80 17.37
N ILE A 79 10.65 2.31 16.29
CA ILE A 79 11.05 1.06 15.64
C ILE A 79 11.38 1.34 14.17
N PRO A 80 12.41 0.67 13.61
CA PRO A 80 12.74 0.80 12.20
C PRO A 80 11.67 0.10 11.36
N VAL A 81 11.20 0.78 10.31
CA VAL A 81 10.29 0.24 9.30
C VAL A 81 10.85 0.43 7.90
N ARG A 82 10.65 -0.57 7.05
CA ARG A 82 10.96 -0.52 5.62
C ARG A 82 9.81 0.12 4.87
N LEU A 83 10.09 1.17 4.11
CA LEU A 83 9.09 1.91 3.33
C LEU A 83 9.50 1.95 1.86
N THR A 84 8.57 1.69 0.95
CA THR A 84 8.80 1.71 -0.50
C THR A 84 8.38 3.07 -1.07
N LEU A 85 9.35 3.91 -1.44
CA LEU A 85 9.08 5.25 -1.98
C LEU A 85 8.70 5.24 -3.46
N TYR A 86 9.14 4.22 -4.20
CA TYR A 86 8.84 4.06 -5.61
C TYR A 86 8.74 2.58 -5.98
N SER A 87 7.76 2.27 -6.82
CA SER A 87 7.61 1.00 -7.51
C SER A 87 7.34 1.25 -9.00
N HIS A 88 7.78 0.34 -9.86
CA HIS A 88 7.53 0.39 -11.31
C HIS A 88 6.05 0.60 -11.67
N SER A 89 5.12 0.05 -10.87
CA SER A 89 3.67 0.24 -11.06
C SER A 89 3.22 1.70 -10.94
N ASP A 90 3.97 2.54 -10.21
CA ASP A 90 3.61 3.93 -9.92
C ASP A 90 3.62 4.80 -11.17
N LYS A 91 4.44 4.42 -12.16
CA LYS A 91 4.46 5.07 -13.47
C LYS A 91 3.12 4.92 -14.19
N LYS A 92 2.56 3.70 -14.17
CA LYS A 92 1.24 3.42 -14.78
C LYS A 92 0.14 4.20 -14.08
N ILE A 93 0.19 4.29 -12.75
CA ILE A 93 -0.76 5.10 -11.97
C ILE A 93 -0.65 6.59 -12.33
N LYS A 94 0.57 7.13 -12.40
CA LYS A 94 0.81 8.53 -12.77
C LYS A 94 0.30 8.83 -14.19
N GLN A 95 0.58 7.95 -15.15
CA GLN A 95 0.15 8.11 -16.55
C GLN A 95 -1.38 8.07 -16.67
N ARG A 96 -2.03 7.11 -16.00
CA ARG A 96 -3.48 6.90 -16.13
C ARG A 96 -4.34 7.85 -15.29
N PHE A 97 -3.87 8.21 -14.09
CA PHE A 97 -4.68 8.93 -13.09
C PHE A 97 -4.04 10.23 -12.60
N GLY A 98 -2.84 10.58 -13.06
CA GLY A 98 -2.15 11.80 -12.71
C GLY A 98 -1.45 11.78 -11.34
N VAL A 99 -0.69 12.83 -11.07
CA VAL A 99 0.17 12.97 -9.88
C VAL A 99 -0.62 13.01 -8.57
N TYR A 100 -1.85 13.52 -8.60
CA TYR A 100 -2.68 13.58 -7.39
C TYR A 100 -3.03 12.18 -6.87
N ASN A 101 -3.47 11.28 -7.75
CA ASN A 101 -3.78 9.90 -7.38
C ASN A 101 -2.51 9.10 -7.05
N LEU A 102 -1.37 9.42 -7.68
CA LEU A 102 -0.09 8.85 -7.27
C LEU A 102 0.25 9.19 -5.81
N ARG A 103 0.10 10.46 -5.40
CA ARG A 103 0.38 10.87 -4.01
C ARG A 103 -0.52 10.16 -3.00
N GLU A 104 -1.81 10.01 -3.32
CA GLU A 104 -2.75 9.23 -2.52
C GLU A 104 -2.33 7.77 -2.41
N HIS A 105 -2.00 7.14 -3.53
CA HIS A 105 -1.50 5.77 -3.58
C HIS A 105 -0.24 5.56 -2.74
N LEU A 106 0.75 6.44 -2.86
CA LEU A 106 1.97 6.40 -2.05
C LEU A 106 1.68 6.60 -0.55
N SER A 107 0.76 7.52 -0.21
CA SER A 107 0.37 7.77 1.18
C SER A 107 -0.25 6.54 1.83
N VAL A 108 -1.10 5.82 1.08
CA VAL A 108 -1.71 4.55 1.53
C VAL A 108 -0.66 3.45 1.64
N ARG A 109 0.22 3.29 0.64
CA ARG A 109 1.30 2.29 0.66
C ARG A 109 2.18 2.44 1.88
N VAL A 110 2.76 3.62 2.07
CA VAL A 110 3.74 3.90 3.12
C VAL A 110 3.11 3.70 4.51
N ALA A 111 1.88 4.16 4.71
CA ALA A 111 1.18 3.94 5.98
C ALA A 111 0.85 2.47 6.23
N ARG A 112 0.44 1.72 5.20
CA ARG A 112 0.16 0.29 5.31
C ARG A 112 1.42 -0.51 5.63
N GLU A 113 2.53 -0.24 4.95
CA GLU A 113 3.83 -0.87 5.20
C GLU A 113 4.28 -0.62 6.65
N THR A 114 4.15 0.63 7.13
CA THR A 114 4.47 0.98 8.52
C THR A 114 3.60 0.20 9.50
N TYR A 115 2.29 0.18 9.28
CA TYR A 115 1.34 -0.51 10.15
C TYR A 115 1.59 -2.03 10.20
N SER A 116 1.88 -2.64 9.05
CA SER A 116 2.22 -4.07 8.97
C SER A 116 3.50 -4.45 9.73
N GLN A 117 4.37 -3.47 10.02
CA GLN A 117 5.59 -3.63 10.79
C GLN A 117 5.42 -3.19 12.26
N GLY A 118 4.19 -2.98 12.72
CA GLY A 118 3.88 -2.66 14.11
C GLY A 118 4.15 -1.20 14.50
N ALA A 119 4.17 -0.27 13.54
CA ALA A 119 4.40 1.14 13.80
C ALA A 119 3.35 2.06 13.16
N LEU A 120 3.37 3.32 13.57
CA LEU A 120 2.43 4.35 13.16
C LEU A 120 3.17 5.59 12.70
N LEU A 121 2.71 6.13 11.56
CA LEU A 121 3.18 7.42 11.06
C LEU A 121 2.22 8.54 11.48
N SER A 122 2.76 9.72 11.74
CA SER A 122 1.99 10.95 11.82
C SER A 122 1.71 11.52 10.42
N GLN A 123 0.76 12.44 10.31
CA GLN A 123 0.55 13.17 9.05
C GLN A 123 1.75 14.06 8.67
N THR A 124 2.57 14.45 9.64
CA THR A 124 3.82 15.17 9.39
C THR A 124 4.85 14.20 8.81
N ASP A 125 4.98 13.00 9.37
CA ASP A 125 5.94 11.99 8.88
C ASP A 125 5.63 11.63 7.43
N LEU A 126 4.35 11.43 7.08
CA LEU A 126 3.93 11.20 5.70
C LEU A 126 4.26 12.38 4.77
N ALA A 127 4.17 13.61 5.26
CA ALA A 127 4.52 14.80 4.50
C ALA A 127 6.03 14.85 4.22
N ASP A 128 6.84 14.57 5.23
CA ASP A 128 8.30 14.57 5.15
C ASP A 128 8.81 13.43 4.26
N ILE A 129 8.31 12.21 4.44
CA ILE A 129 8.67 11.03 3.64
C ILE A 129 8.33 11.23 2.17
N LEU A 130 7.17 11.81 1.87
CA LEU A 130 6.70 12.01 0.49
C LEU A 130 7.11 13.36 -0.10
N ILE A 131 7.81 14.20 0.66
CA ILE A 131 8.28 15.53 0.24
C ILE A 131 7.12 16.38 -0.31
N ILE A 132 6.03 16.44 0.44
CA ILE A 132 4.84 17.24 0.10
C ILE A 132 4.32 17.98 1.32
N ASP A 133 3.56 19.05 1.08
CA ASP A 133 2.97 19.81 2.17
C ASP A 133 2.01 18.97 3.02
N LYS A 134 2.06 19.18 4.33
CA LYS A 134 1.10 18.60 5.28
C LYS A 134 -0.36 18.92 4.93
N SER A 135 -0.62 20.05 4.28
CA SER A 135 -1.96 20.41 3.76
C SER A 135 -2.45 19.43 2.69
N THR A 136 -1.54 18.93 1.85
CA THR A 136 -1.80 17.90 0.83
C THR A 136 -2.16 16.57 1.49
N ILE A 137 -1.39 16.13 2.48
CA ILE A 137 -1.69 14.92 3.28
C ILE A 137 -3.06 15.04 3.94
N LYS A 138 -3.37 16.17 4.59
CA LYS A 138 -4.70 16.42 5.17
C LYS A 138 -5.83 16.28 4.15
N ARG A 139 -5.64 16.77 2.92
CA ARG A 139 -6.64 16.64 1.85
C ARG A 139 -6.83 15.19 1.42
N ILE A 140 -5.73 14.43 1.30
CA ILE A 140 -5.76 12.99 0.99
C ILE A 140 -6.51 12.22 2.07
N VAL A 141 -6.15 12.43 3.35
CA VAL A 141 -6.82 11.77 4.49
C VAL A 141 -8.32 12.06 4.49
N ARG A 142 -8.73 13.32 4.27
CA ARG A 142 -10.17 13.67 4.18
C ARG A 142 -10.87 13.00 3.01
N LYS A 143 -10.21 12.92 1.85
CA LYS A 143 -10.77 12.24 0.68
C LYS A 143 -11.00 10.76 0.95
N LEU A 144 -10.00 10.08 1.52
CA LEU A 144 -10.09 8.67 1.90
C LEU A 144 -11.19 8.43 2.93
N LYS A 145 -11.29 9.27 3.98
CA LYS A 145 -12.39 9.18 4.95
C LYS A 145 -13.77 9.24 4.30
N ARG A 146 -13.95 10.11 3.30
CA ARG A 146 -15.23 10.26 2.57
C ARG A 146 -15.56 9.04 1.71
N SER A 147 -14.56 8.36 1.16
CA SER A 147 -14.76 7.13 0.40
C SER A 147 -14.90 5.88 1.28
N GLY A 148 -14.74 6.00 2.61
CA GLY A 148 -14.82 4.90 3.56
C GLY A 148 -13.49 4.17 3.81
N ALA A 149 -12.40 4.67 3.24
CA ALA A 149 -11.04 4.20 3.50
C ALA A 149 -10.37 5.04 4.62
N SER A 150 -9.35 4.50 5.29
CA SER A 150 -8.59 5.23 6.30
C SER A 150 -7.10 4.94 6.20
N ILE A 151 -6.28 5.97 6.43
CA ILE A 151 -4.84 5.81 6.67
C ILE A 151 -4.66 5.68 8.18
N THR A 152 -4.09 4.56 8.64
CA THR A 152 -3.75 4.37 10.05
C THR A 152 -2.59 5.30 10.41
N THR A 153 -2.91 6.50 10.86
CA THR A 153 -1.91 7.45 11.38
C THR A 153 -2.07 7.61 12.88
N ARG A 154 -1.00 8.00 13.57
CA ARG A 154 -1.02 8.28 15.02
C ARG A 154 -2.06 9.34 15.41
N GLY A 155 -2.35 10.29 14.51
CA GLY A 155 -3.41 11.29 14.69
C GLY A 155 -4.82 10.74 14.47
N GLU A 156 -4.98 9.69 13.66
CA GLU A 156 -6.26 9.01 13.43
C GLU A 156 -6.60 8.01 14.53
N ILE A 157 -5.62 7.48 15.27
CA ILE A 157 -5.89 6.69 16.49
C ILE A 157 -6.50 7.55 17.60
N LYS A 158 -6.37 8.88 17.55
CA LYS A 158 -7.16 9.79 18.41
C LYS A 158 -8.63 9.89 18.00
N ASP A 159 -8.98 9.58 16.75
CA ASP A 159 -10.31 9.73 16.15
C ASP A 159 -11.00 8.38 15.89
N ILE A 160 -10.24 7.29 15.94
CA ILE A 160 -10.75 5.93 16.07
C ILE A 160 -11.12 5.76 17.54
N GLY A 161 -12.29 6.30 17.88
CA GLY A 161 -13.07 5.70 18.96
C GLY A 161 -13.27 4.19 18.68
N PRO A 162 -13.77 3.42 19.66
CA PRO A 162 -13.91 1.95 19.62
C PRO A 162 -14.56 1.34 18.36
N GLY A 163 -15.14 2.15 17.46
CA GLY A 163 -15.88 1.75 16.27
C GLY A 163 -15.07 1.17 15.09
N ALA A 164 -13.77 1.44 14.92
CA ALA A 164 -13.02 0.84 13.80
C ALA A 164 -12.65 -0.63 14.07
N SER A 165 -12.35 -0.97 15.33
CA SER A 165 -12.21 -2.36 15.79
C SER A 165 -13.51 -3.15 15.54
N HIS A 166 -14.66 -2.51 15.79
CA HIS A 166 -15.97 -3.13 15.58
C HIS A 166 -16.24 -3.46 14.11
N LYS A 167 -15.83 -2.64 13.13
CA LYS A 167 -16.02 -2.91 11.69
C LYS A 167 -15.09 -4.00 11.17
N ALA A 168 -13.82 -3.97 11.56
CA ALA A 168 -12.87 -5.04 11.21
C ALA A 168 -13.36 -6.39 11.76
N ARG A 169 -13.90 -6.39 12.99
CA ARG A 169 -14.49 -7.58 13.61
C ARG A 169 -15.76 -8.08 12.90
N ILE A 170 -16.61 -7.17 12.41
CA ILE A 170 -17.79 -7.52 11.59
C ILE A 170 -17.35 -8.22 10.29
N ILE A 171 -16.38 -7.66 9.57
CA ILE A 171 -15.88 -8.25 8.32
C ILE A 171 -15.20 -9.59 8.59
N GLU A 172 -14.42 -9.70 9.66
CA GLU A 172 -13.78 -10.96 10.07
C GLU A 172 -14.81 -12.07 10.35
N LEU A 173 -15.90 -11.77 11.05
CA LEU A 173 -16.96 -12.75 11.33
C LEU A 173 -17.73 -13.15 10.06
N LEU A 174 -18.00 -12.21 9.16
CA LEU A 174 -18.66 -12.52 7.88
C LEU A 174 -17.77 -13.41 6.99
N LEU A 175 -16.45 -13.16 6.96
CA LEU A 175 -15.49 -14.02 6.25
C LEU A 175 -15.38 -15.42 6.89
N LYS A 176 -15.61 -15.53 8.20
CA LYS A 176 -15.75 -16.80 8.94
C LYS A 176 -17.12 -17.49 8.73
N ARG A 177 -17.91 -17.05 7.74
CA ARG A 177 -19.21 -17.63 7.34
C ARG A 177 -20.33 -17.47 8.37
N TYR A 178 -20.20 -16.58 9.35
CA TYR A 178 -21.33 -16.23 10.21
C TYR A 178 -22.40 -15.48 9.42
N GLN A 179 -23.68 -15.79 9.67
CA GLN A 179 -24.78 -15.09 9.02
C GLN A 179 -24.87 -13.64 9.52
N PRO A 180 -25.25 -12.67 8.67
CA PRO A 180 -25.37 -11.26 9.07
C PRO A 180 -26.27 -11.05 10.30
N THR A 181 -27.30 -11.88 10.47
CA THR A 181 -28.19 -11.88 11.64
C THR A 181 -27.47 -12.33 12.91
N GLU A 182 -26.60 -13.33 12.84
CA GLU A 182 -25.77 -13.80 13.95
C GLU A 182 -24.70 -12.76 14.33
N VAL A 183 -24.11 -12.10 13.34
CA VAL A 183 -23.15 -11.00 13.54
C VAL A 183 -23.84 -9.79 14.18
N SER A 184 -25.08 -9.49 13.79
CA SER A 184 -25.93 -8.45 14.38
C SER A 184 -26.17 -8.71 15.86
N ILE A 185 -26.54 -9.93 16.24
CA ILE A 185 -26.77 -10.32 17.63
C ILE A 185 -25.47 -10.28 18.45
N LYS A 186 -24.35 -10.75 17.88
CA LYS A 186 -23.05 -10.80 18.57
C LYS A 186 -22.39 -9.45 18.81
N ILE A 187 -22.62 -8.47 17.93
CA ILE A 187 -21.91 -7.18 17.94
C ILE A 187 -22.86 -6.00 18.23
N GLY A 188 -24.18 -6.21 18.21
CA GLY A 188 -25.19 -5.20 18.56
C GLY A 188 -25.39 -4.13 17.48
N HIS A 189 -25.08 -4.41 16.21
CA HIS A 189 -25.33 -3.50 15.08
C HIS A 189 -26.60 -3.86 14.33
N SER A 190 -27.24 -2.87 13.71
CA SER A 190 -28.35 -3.11 12.79
C SER A 190 -27.88 -3.91 11.57
N LEU A 191 -28.76 -4.77 11.06
CA LEU A 191 -28.50 -5.59 9.87
C LEU A 191 -28.11 -4.71 8.66
N SER A 192 -28.79 -3.57 8.49
CA SER A 192 -28.49 -2.58 7.45
C SER A 192 -27.07 -2.01 7.52
N SER A 193 -26.53 -1.82 8.73
CA SER A 193 -25.17 -1.33 8.92
C SER A 193 -24.13 -2.39 8.55
N ILE A 194 -24.41 -3.66 8.88
CA ILE A 194 -23.55 -4.81 8.58
C ILE A 194 -23.49 -5.06 7.07
N THR A 195 -24.64 -5.08 6.40
CA THR A 195 -24.74 -5.27 4.95
C THR A 195 -23.95 -4.21 4.19
N ARG A 196 -24.09 -2.93 4.58
CA ARG A 196 -23.34 -1.83 3.96
C ARG A 196 -21.82 -1.98 4.12
N TYR A 197 -21.33 -2.50 5.26
CA TYR A 197 -19.90 -2.74 5.44
C TYR A 197 -19.39 -3.87 4.56
N PHE A 198 -20.20 -4.92 4.40
CA PHE A 198 -19.86 -6.05 3.55
C PHE A 198 -19.86 -5.67 2.07
N GLU A 199 -20.86 -4.92 1.61
CA GLU A 199 -20.95 -4.41 0.24
C GLU A 199 -19.78 -3.50 -0.10
N ASN A 200 -19.41 -2.58 0.80
CA ASN A 200 -18.23 -1.74 0.61
C ASN A 200 -16.95 -2.59 0.54
N PHE A 201 -16.80 -3.60 1.41
CA PHE A 201 -15.64 -4.48 1.37
C PHE A 201 -15.55 -5.28 0.07
N ILE A 202 -16.65 -5.85 -0.42
CA ILE A 202 -16.70 -6.57 -1.70
C ILE A 202 -16.40 -5.62 -2.86
N PHE A 203 -17.00 -4.43 -2.89
CA PHE A 203 -16.79 -3.44 -3.95
C PHE A 203 -15.31 -3.05 -4.07
N TYR A 204 -14.64 -2.83 -2.94
CA TYR A 204 -13.20 -2.53 -2.90
C TYR A 204 -12.33 -3.70 -3.39
N ASN A 205 -12.70 -4.96 -3.10
CA ASN A 205 -11.95 -6.14 -3.54
C ASN A 205 -12.24 -6.53 -5.01
N GLN A 206 -13.47 -6.33 -5.51
CA GLN A 206 -13.77 -6.55 -6.93
C GLN A 206 -13.09 -5.50 -7.81
N SER A 207 -12.93 -4.26 -7.32
CA SER A 207 -12.15 -3.21 -7.99
C SER A 207 -10.65 -3.55 -8.10
N THR A 208 -10.14 -4.42 -7.22
CA THR A 208 -8.78 -4.97 -7.31
C THR A 208 -8.70 -6.21 -8.20
N GLU A 209 -9.77 -7.00 -8.34
CA GLU A 209 -9.83 -8.16 -9.24
C GLU A 209 -10.13 -7.79 -10.70
N THR A 210 -10.81 -6.67 -10.97
CA THR A 210 -11.05 -6.24 -12.37
C THR A 210 -9.75 -5.82 -13.08
N ILE A 211 -8.66 -5.59 -12.32
CA ILE A 211 -7.32 -5.33 -12.87
C ILE A 211 -6.55 -6.65 -13.13
N SER A 212 -7.00 -7.78 -12.57
CA SER A 212 -6.42 -9.12 -12.79
C SER A 212 -7.21 -10.01 -13.76
N GLY A 213 -8.26 -9.49 -14.40
CA GLY A 213 -9.26 -10.30 -15.13
C GLY A 213 -9.26 -10.24 -16.66
N ASN A 214 -8.26 -9.65 -17.33
CA ASN A 214 -8.14 -9.70 -18.80
C ASN A 214 -6.84 -10.38 -19.25
N ALA A 215 -6.77 -11.69 -18.98
CA ALA A 215 -6.04 -12.72 -19.72
C ALA A 215 -6.63 -14.04 -19.19
N SER A 216 -7.17 -15.00 -19.95
CA SER A 216 -7.34 -15.28 -21.38
C SER A 216 -8.46 -16.36 -21.44
N PRO A 217 -8.87 -16.98 -22.58
CA PRO A 217 -8.08 -17.33 -23.77
C PRO A 217 -8.02 -16.24 -24.82
#